data_AF-A0A9E8N5I4-F1
#
_entry.id   AF-A0A9E8N5I4-F1
#
_cell.length_a   1.000
_cell.length_b   1.000
_cell.length_c   1.000
_cell.angle_alpha   90.00
_cell.angle_beta   90.00
_cell.angle_gamma   90.00
#
_symmetry.space_group_name_H-M   'P 1'
#
loop_
_entity.id
_entity.type
_entity.pdbx_description
1 polymer ?
#
loop_
_entity_poly.entity_id
_entity_poly.type
_entity_poly.pdbx_seq_one_letter_code
_entity_poly.pdbx_strand_id
1 'polypeptide(L)'
;MTITNNSIVSERNVLVATTIFLLQRGLVPYQFSVAAGQGLKRTDMTSHLRQVFASIGHSPNFTGKGADILAISKNEWWAVECKGSGAGKAQTQRNNFDRAFASVVFYYEEKSPSL
;
A
#
# COMPACT_ATOMS: atom_id res chain seq x y z
N MET A 1 21.27 26.39 6.65
CA MET A 1 20.23 25.63 7.38
C MET A 1 20.12 24.27 6.71
N THR A 2 20.83 23.28 7.25
CA THR A 2 20.94 21.96 6.62
C THR A 2 19.79 21.11 7.11
N ILE A 3 18.82 20.82 6.25
CA ILE A 3 17.73 19.89 6.59
C ILE A 3 18.31 18.47 6.47
N THR A 4 18.84 17.94 7.57
CA THR A 4 19.17 16.52 7.68
C THR A 4 18.07 15.80 8.45
N ASN A 5 16.92 15.60 7.80
CA ASN A 5 15.98 14.57 8.22
C ASN A 5 15.91 13.52 7.12
N ASN A 6 17.00 12.78 6.95
CA ASN A 6 17.04 11.59 6.09
C ASN A 6 16.37 10.41 6.82
N SER A 7 15.15 10.60 7.33
CA SER A 7 14.42 9.57 8.06
C SER A 7 14.05 8.46 7.09
N ILE A 8 14.62 7.27 7.28
CA ILE A 8 14.25 6.09 6.52
C ILE A 8 12.81 5.73 6.89
N VAL A 9 11.89 5.86 5.95
CA VAL A 9 10.50 5.42 6.06
C VAL A 9 10.40 4.07 5.38
N SER A 10 10.15 3.02 6.17
CA SER A 10 9.96 1.68 5.63
C SER A 10 8.65 1.58 4.85
N GLU A 11 8.62 0.73 3.82
CA GLU A 11 7.39 0.41 3.07
C GLU A 11 6.29 -0.11 4.00
N ARG A 12 6.67 -0.85 5.06
CA ARG A 12 5.75 -1.27 6.14
C ARG A 12 5.02 -0.09 6.77
N ASN A 13 5.75 0.93 7.17
CA ASN A 13 5.16 2.09 7.85
C ASN A 13 4.24 2.86 6.90
N VAL A 14 4.60 2.95 5.61
CA VAL A 14 3.74 3.52 4.57
C VAL A 14 2.45 2.71 4.45
N LEU A 15 2.54 1.37 4.32
CA LEU A 15 1.37 0.50 4.18
C LEU A 15 0.41 0.62 5.36
N VAL A 16 0.93 0.62 6.60
CA VAL A 16 0.11 0.80 7.81
C VAL A 16 -0.52 2.20 7.87
N ALA A 17 0.26 3.26 7.61
CA ALA A 17 -0.24 4.63 7.61
C ALA A 17 -1.32 4.85 6.55
N THR A 18 -1.11 4.34 5.34
CA THR A 18 -2.11 4.35 4.26
C THR A 18 -3.37 3.60 4.65
N THR A 19 -3.24 2.44 5.29
CA THR A 19 -4.39 1.67 5.78
C THR A 19 -5.24 2.48 6.76
N ILE A 20 -4.59 3.12 7.75
CA ILE A 20 -5.28 3.99 8.73
C ILE A 20 -5.94 5.17 8.03
N PHE A 21 -5.26 5.82 7.10
CA PHE A 21 -5.81 6.93 6.33
C PHE A 21 -7.07 6.53 5.54
N LEU A 22 -7.04 5.39 4.86
CA LEU A 22 -8.19 4.88 4.10
C LEU A 22 -9.39 4.61 5.02
N LEU A 23 -9.15 3.98 6.17
CA LEU A 23 -10.19 3.75 7.18
C LEU A 23 -10.78 5.06 7.72
N GLN A 24 -9.94 6.05 8.04
CA GLN A 24 -10.37 7.37 8.50
C GLN A 24 -11.19 8.13 7.44
N ARG A 25 -10.89 7.91 6.16
CA ARG A 25 -11.66 8.46 5.02
C ARG A 25 -13.00 7.74 4.80
N GLY A 26 -13.25 6.62 5.49
CA GLY A 26 -14.46 5.82 5.33
C GLY A 26 -14.40 4.81 4.18
N LEU A 27 -13.19 4.47 3.71
CA LEU A 27 -13.00 3.31 2.84
C LEU A 27 -12.77 2.06 3.67
N VAL A 28 -13.14 0.92 3.10
CA VAL A 28 -12.85 -0.40 3.66
C VAL A 28 -11.75 -1.05 2.82
N PRO A 29 -10.51 -1.14 3.35
CA PRO A 29 -9.47 -1.96 2.74
C PRO A 29 -9.88 -3.43 2.80
N TYR A 30 -9.94 -4.11 1.66
CA TYR A 30 -10.44 -5.48 1.57
C TYR A 30 -9.40 -6.48 1.05
N GLN A 31 -8.33 -6.01 0.39
CA GLN A 31 -7.25 -6.84 -0.09
C GLN A 31 -5.89 -6.17 0.10
N PHE A 32 -4.89 -6.97 0.46
CA PHE A 32 -3.50 -6.57 0.57
C PHE A 32 -2.61 -7.49 -0.27
N SER A 33 -1.76 -6.90 -1.12
CA SER A 33 -0.66 -7.64 -1.76
C SER A 33 0.57 -7.46 -0.90
N VAL A 34 1.04 -8.53 -0.26
CA VAL A 34 2.27 -8.49 0.55
C VAL A 34 3.29 -9.42 -0.10
N ALA A 35 4.24 -8.83 -0.81
CA ALA A 35 5.29 -9.57 -1.48
C ALA A 35 6.20 -10.29 -0.46
N ALA A 36 6.61 -11.53 -0.79
CA ALA A 36 7.63 -12.27 -0.05
C ALA A 36 9.04 -11.82 -0.48
N GLY A 37 9.39 -10.57 -0.19
CA GLY A 37 10.73 -10.04 -0.47
C GLY A 37 11.76 -10.43 0.60
N GLN A 38 13.07 -10.34 0.27
CA GLN A 38 14.18 -10.74 1.15
C GLN A 38 14.30 -10.02 2.50
N GLY A 39 13.47 -9.01 2.80
CA GLY A 39 13.53 -8.26 4.04
C GLY A 39 12.58 -8.70 5.16
N LEU A 40 11.50 -9.43 4.85
CA LEU A 40 10.43 -9.74 5.82
C LEU A 40 9.80 -11.11 5.57
N LYS A 41 9.63 -11.89 6.63
CA LYS A 41 8.76 -13.07 6.58
C LYS A 41 7.33 -12.57 6.41
N ARG A 42 6.69 -12.91 5.29
CA ARG A 42 5.28 -12.61 4.95
C ARG A 42 4.30 -12.87 6.11
N THR A 43 4.61 -13.84 6.96
CA THR A 43 3.84 -14.21 8.17
C THR A 43 3.74 -13.10 9.20
N ASP A 44 4.77 -12.28 9.37
CA ASP A 44 4.83 -11.30 10.46
C ASP A 44 4.01 -10.06 10.09
N MET A 45 4.07 -9.64 8.83
CA MET A 45 3.25 -8.56 8.30
C MET A 45 1.76 -8.91 8.28
N THR A 46 1.43 -10.10 7.77
CA THR A 46 0.03 -10.56 7.70
C THR A 46 -0.57 -10.69 9.09
N SER A 47 0.19 -11.19 10.07
CA SER A 47 -0.23 -11.24 11.48
C SER A 47 -0.47 -9.84 12.07
N HIS A 48 0.44 -8.88 11.83
CA HIS A 48 0.29 -7.51 12.33
C HIS A 48 -0.94 -6.81 11.73
N LEU A 49 -1.13 -6.93 10.41
CA LEU A 49 -2.30 -6.36 9.74
C LEU A 49 -3.59 -7.02 10.26
N ARG A 50 -3.62 -8.35 10.40
CA ARG A 50 -4.78 -9.04 11.00
C ARG A 50 -5.14 -8.49 12.39
N GLN A 51 -4.16 -8.17 13.24
CA GLN A 51 -4.42 -7.56 14.55
C GLN A 51 -5.02 -6.15 14.44
N VAL A 52 -4.47 -5.31 13.55
CA VAL A 52 -5.03 -3.96 13.28
C VAL A 52 -6.48 -4.07 12.82
N PHE A 53 -6.76 -5.00 11.90
CA PHE A 53 -8.10 -5.19 11.34
C PHE A 53 -9.09 -5.89 12.30
N ALA A 54 -8.62 -6.77 13.16
CA ALA A 54 -9.45 -7.40 14.19
C ALA A 54 -10.06 -6.35 15.14
N SER A 55 -9.31 -5.28 15.45
CA SER A 55 -9.80 -4.19 16.30
C SER A 55 -10.98 -3.41 15.72
N ILE A 56 -11.23 -3.53 14.41
CA ILE A 56 -12.32 -2.87 13.69
C ILE A 56 -13.32 -3.87 13.06
N GLY A 57 -13.27 -5.14 13.47
CA GLY A 57 -14.22 -6.16 13.01
C GLY A 57 -14.08 -6.58 11.54
N HIS A 58 -12.94 -6.31 10.90
CA HIS A 58 -12.69 -6.68 9.51
C HIS A 58 -11.63 -7.77 9.38
N SER A 59 -11.75 -8.59 8.33
CA SER A 59 -10.78 -9.62 7.97
C SER A 59 -10.32 -9.40 6.54
N PRO A 60 -9.12 -8.84 6.32
CA PRO A 60 -8.63 -8.58 4.97
C PRO A 60 -8.18 -9.86 4.26
N ASN A 61 -8.29 -9.85 2.93
CA ASN A 61 -7.68 -10.86 2.07
C ASN A 61 -6.21 -10.54 1.79
N PHE A 62 -5.36 -11.55 1.72
CA PHE A 62 -3.94 -11.39 1.40
C PHE A 62 -3.57 -12.13 0.12
N THR A 63 -3.06 -11.42 -0.86
CA THR A 63 -2.57 -11.96 -2.14
C THR A 63 -1.06 -11.73 -2.27
N GLY A 64 -0.46 -12.29 -3.32
CA GLY A 64 0.94 -12.00 -3.68
C GLY A 64 1.07 -11.24 -5.00
N LYS A 65 -0.02 -10.67 -5.51
CA LYS A 65 -0.10 -10.01 -6.82
C LYS A 65 -1.10 -8.85 -6.77
N GLY A 66 -0.90 -7.86 -7.64
CA GLY A 66 -1.70 -6.65 -7.72
C GLY A 66 -1.21 -5.56 -6.76
N ALA A 67 -2.04 -4.53 -6.59
CA ALA A 67 -1.74 -3.38 -5.74
C ALA A 67 -1.49 -3.79 -4.29
N ASP A 68 -0.60 -3.06 -3.62
CA ASP A 68 -0.29 -3.28 -2.20
C ASP A 68 -1.57 -3.21 -1.33
N ILE A 69 -2.52 -2.32 -1.65
CA ILE A 69 -3.84 -2.23 -1.01
C ILE A 69 -4.94 -2.03 -2.06
N LEU A 70 -6.03 -2.77 -1.94
CA LEU A 70 -7.31 -2.43 -2.56
C LEU A 70 -8.32 -2.00 -1.49
N ALA A 71 -8.99 -0.88 -1.72
CA ALA A 71 -10.01 -0.35 -0.83
C ALA A 71 -11.22 0.19 -1.61
N ILE A 72 -12.39 0.14 -0.97
CA ILE A 72 -13.66 0.52 -1.58
C ILE A 72 -14.52 1.31 -0.60
N SER A 73 -15.27 2.26 -1.12
CA SER A 73 -16.44 2.85 -0.46
C SER A 73 -17.62 2.85 -1.44
N LYS A 74 -18.75 3.45 -1.04
CA LYS A 74 -19.92 3.61 -1.93
C LYS A 74 -19.58 4.37 -3.23
N ASN A 75 -18.61 5.29 -3.17
CA ASN A 75 -18.35 6.24 -4.25
C ASN A 75 -16.94 6.16 -4.83
N GLU A 76 -16.04 5.42 -4.19
CA GLU A 76 -14.62 5.40 -4.55
C GLU A 76 -14.06 3.97 -4.58
N TRP A 77 -13.19 3.71 -5.57
CA TRP A 77 -12.36 2.52 -5.67
C TRP A 77 -10.90 2.94 -5.68
N TRP A 78 -10.10 2.34 -4.82
CA TRP A 78 -8.70 2.68 -4.67
C TRP A 78 -7.83 1.45 -4.86
N ALA A 79 -6.87 1.56 -5.77
CA ALA A 79 -5.74 0.66 -5.91
C ALA A 79 -4.47 1.43 -5.56
N VAL A 80 -3.81 1.04 -4.47
CA VAL A 80 -2.71 1.81 -3.88
C VAL A 80 -1.42 1.02 -3.87
N GLU A 81 -0.35 1.62 -4.39
CA GLU A 81 1.03 1.16 -4.25
C GLU A 81 1.72 1.91 -3.11
N CYS A 82 2.30 1.17 -2.17
CA CYS A 82 3.05 1.71 -1.04
C CYS A 82 4.54 1.53 -1.30
N LYS A 83 5.32 2.61 -1.24
CA LYS A 83 6.78 2.54 -1.38
C LYS A 83 7.44 3.35 -0.29
N GLY A 84 8.41 2.74 0.39
CA GLY A 84 9.24 3.42 1.40
C GLY A 84 10.19 4.45 0.77
N SER A 85 10.77 5.30 1.61
CA SER A 85 11.78 6.31 1.23
C SER A 85 13.00 6.21 2.15
N GLY A 86 14.21 6.38 1.63
CA GLY A 86 15.43 6.27 2.46
C GLY A 86 16.74 6.12 1.67
N ALA A 87 17.78 5.66 2.37
CA ALA A 87 19.20 5.65 1.95
C ALA A 87 19.57 4.69 0.80
N GLY A 88 18.62 4.30 -0.05
CA GLY A 88 18.89 3.58 -1.29
C GLY A 88 19.60 4.45 -2.32
N LYS A 89 20.23 3.83 -3.32
CA LYS A 89 20.83 4.56 -4.45
C LYS A 89 19.75 5.40 -5.16
N ALA A 90 20.12 6.54 -5.73
CA ALA A 90 19.21 7.38 -6.52
C ALA A 90 18.48 6.57 -7.62
N GLN A 91 19.17 5.61 -8.22
CA GLN A 91 18.58 4.67 -9.19
C GLN A 91 17.46 3.81 -8.58
N THR A 92 17.62 3.33 -7.35
CA THR A 92 16.58 2.56 -6.66
C THR A 92 15.33 3.43 -6.43
N GLN A 93 15.53 4.69 -6.04
CA GLN A 93 14.41 5.61 -5.83
C GLN A 93 13.70 5.96 -7.14
N ARG A 94 14.45 6.18 -8.22
CA ARG A 94 13.88 6.37 -9.56
C ARG A 94 13.06 5.16 -10.02
N ASN A 95 13.62 3.96 -9.90
CA ASN A 95 12.91 2.73 -10.26
C ASN A 95 11.62 2.54 -9.43
N ASN A 96 11.65 2.90 -8.14
CA ASN A 96 10.45 2.85 -7.30
C ASN A 96 9.39 3.85 -7.77
N PHE A 97 9.80 5.07 -8.12
CA PHE A 97 8.91 6.08 -8.68
C PHE A 97 8.30 5.64 -10.01
N ASP A 98 9.13 5.17 -10.95
CA ASP A 98 8.66 4.71 -12.27
C ASP A 98 7.66 3.56 -12.14
N ARG A 99 7.89 2.64 -11.20
CA ARG A 99 6.95 1.55 -10.90
C ARG A 99 5.64 2.05 -10.31
N ALA A 100 5.70 2.96 -9.33
CA ALA A 100 4.50 3.54 -8.74
C ALA A 100 3.69 4.31 -9.79
N PHE A 101 4.37 5.07 -10.66
CA PHE A 101 3.73 5.80 -11.75
C PHE A 101 3.10 4.87 -12.79
N ALA A 102 3.82 3.82 -13.22
CA ALA A 102 3.27 2.82 -14.14
C ALA A 102 2.03 2.13 -13.57
N SER A 103 2.01 1.82 -12.27
CA SER A 103 0.83 1.28 -11.59
C SER A 103 -0.36 2.25 -11.61
N VAL A 104 -0.14 3.57 -11.43
CA VAL A 104 -1.23 4.57 -11.53
C VAL A 104 -1.89 4.53 -12.91
N VAL A 105 -1.08 4.44 -13.98
CA VAL A 105 -1.61 4.33 -15.34
C VAL A 105 -2.33 3.00 -15.55
N PHE A 106 -1.77 1.89 -15.04
CA PHE A 106 -2.37 0.56 -15.19
C PHE A 106 -3.71 0.43 -14.44
N TYR A 107 -3.84 1.06 -13.27
CA TYR A 107 -5.08 1.07 -12.50
C TYR A 107 -6.07 2.15 -12.95
N TYR A 108 -5.69 3.04 -13.85
CA TYR A 108 -6.62 4.00 -14.41
C TYR A 108 -7.58 3.27 -15.36
N GLU A 109 -8.74 2.93 -14.82
CA GLU A 109 -9.86 2.42 -15.59
C GLU A 109 -10.90 3.54 -15.73
N GLU A 110 -11.26 3.89 -16.96
CA GLU A 110 -12.50 4.63 -17.19
C GLU A 110 -13.67 3.73 -16.79
N LYS A 111 -14.65 4.28 -16.06
CA LYS A 111 -15.93 3.58 -15.86
C LYS A 111 -16.44 3.16 -17.24
N SER A 112 -16.37 1.86 -17.55
CA SER A 112 -17.17 1.33 -18.65
C SER A 112 -18.62 1.68 -18.33
N PRO A 113 -19.36 2.36 -19.23
CA PRO A 113 -20.80 2.47 -19.09
C PRO A 113 -21.31 1.04 -18.93
N SER A 114 -21.89 0.73 -17.79
CA SER A 114 -22.50 -0.57 -17.52
C SER A 114 -23.42 -0.93 -18.68
N LEU A 115 -23.17 -2.07 -19.32
CA LEU A 115 -24.14 -2.77 -20.18
C LEU A 115 -25.38 -3.18 -19.38
#